data_AF-A0A7Y3FUV4-F1
#
_entry.id   AF-A0A7Y3FUV4-F1
#
_cell.length_a   1.000
_cell.length_b   1.000
_cell.length_c   1.000
_cell.angle_alpha   90.00
_cell.angle_beta   90.00
_cell.angle_gamma   90.00
#
_symmetry.space_group_name_H-M   'P 1'
#
loop_
_entity.id
_entity.type
_entity.pdbx_description
1 polymer ?
#
loop_
_entity_poly.entity_id
_entity_poly.type
_entity_poly.pdbx_seq_one_letter_code
_entity_poly.pdbx_strand_id
1 'polypeptide(L)'
;LALTYMGYGGYLNPFTLESQVNRKIPISRFPVVSCHEMAHQLGYAAENEANFIGYLRAFNHPDPLIKYTALTYALGYCLSEIRYQDEEKFQEIYGIVNPGIKLDYQELSKFWTSYENPLEPVFKEVYNRFLKANNQVEGIKSYNQVVALFVAYHKQSPLKPG
;
A
#
# COMPACT_ATOMS: atom_id res chain seq x y z
N LEU A 1 10.83 14.17 4.18
CA LEU A 1 12.20 13.68 3.96
C LEU A 1 12.46 12.48 4.85
N ALA A 2 12.31 12.62 6.18
CA ALA A 2 12.43 11.49 7.12
C ALA A 2 11.59 10.27 6.72
N LEU A 3 10.26 10.42 6.52
CA LEU A 3 9.39 9.32 6.08
C LEU A 3 9.86 8.62 4.80
N THR A 4 10.35 9.39 3.83
CA THR A 4 10.82 8.85 2.54
C THR A 4 12.08 7.99 2.71
N TYR A 5 13.07 8.46 3.46
CA TYR A 5 14.29 7.69 3.74
C TYR A 5 14.07 6.50 4.67
N MET A 6 12.95 6.50 5.40
CA MET A 6 12.52 5.40 6.26
C MET A 6 11.64 4.37 5.52
N GLY A 7 11.28 4.63 4.26
CA GLY A 7 10.44 3.72 3.46
C GLY A 7 8.93 3.86 3.68
N TYR A 8 8.46 4.95 4.30
CA TYR A 8 7.05 5.14 4.67
C TYR A 8 6.30 6.10 3.76
N GLY A 9 5.09 5.67 3.37
CA GLY A 9 4.09 6.51 2.71
C GLY A 9 3.41 7.49 3.68
N GLY A 10 3.34 7.14 4.97
CA GLY A 10 2.75 7.96 6.03
C GLY A 10 3.13 7.45 7.42
N TYR A 11 2.62 8.12 8.45
CA TYR A 11 2.90 7.82 9.85
C TYR A 11 1.83 8.43 10.76
N LEU A 12 1.34 7.65 11.72
CA LEU A 12 0.55 8.16 12.85
C LEU A 12 1.46 8.51 14.02
N ASN A 13 1.39 9.75 14.52
CA ASN A 13 2.06 10.14 15.75
C ASN A 13 1.35 9.52 16.98
N PRO A 14 1.99 8.64 17.77
CA PRO A 14 1.35 7.92 18.86
C PRO A 14 1.02 8.80 20.08
N PHE A 15 1.60 10.00 20.18
CA PHE A 15 1.38 10.92 21.30
C PHE A 15 0.31 11.97 20.99
N THR A 16 0.24 12.45 19.74
CA THR A 16 -0.74 13.46 19.32
C THR A 16 -1.93 12.89 18.56
N LEU A 17 -1.84 11.62 18.12
CA LEU A 17 -2.80 10.97 17.21
C LEU A 17 -2.99 11.73 15.89
N GLU A 18 -1.97 12.48 15.46
CA GLU A 18 -1.97 13.16 14.18
C GLU A 18 -1.39 12.26 13.09
N SER A 19 -2.19 12.01 12.06
CA SER A 19 -1.77 11.30 10.85
C SER A 19 -1.00 12.22 9.92
N GLN A 20 0.14 11.73 9.45
CA GLN A 20 1.04 12.43 8.55
C GLN A 20 1.22 11.62 7.28
N VAL A 21 1.16 12.28 6.13
CA VAL A 21 1.36 11.63 4.83
C VAL A 21 2.59 12.21 4.16
N ASN A 22 3.39 11.33 3.57
CA ASN A 22 4.57 11.72 2.82
C ASN A 22 4.18 12.40 1.50
N ARG A 23 4.13 13.74 1.49
CA ARG A 23 3.85 14.56 0.28
C ARG A 23 4.70 14.22 -0.95
N LYS A 24 5.83 13.52 -0.80
CA LYS A 24 6.72 13.19 -1.92
C LYS A 24 6.32 11.93 -2.69
N ILE A 25 5.49 11.04 -2.13
CA ILE A 25 5.12 9.81 -2.86
C ILE A 25 4.35 10.15 -4.14
N PRO A 26 4.46 9.33 -5.20
CA PRO A 26 3.74 9.55 -6.44
C PRO A 26 2.23 9.72 -6.23
N ILE A 27 1.61 10.56 -7.06
CA ILE A 27 0.17 10.86 -6.97
C ILE A 27 -0.70 9.61 -7.15
N SER A 28 -0.21 8.61 -7.88
CA SER A 28 -0.85 7.30 -8.04
C SER A 28 -0.98 6.50 -6.74
N ARG A 29 -0.28 6.93 -5.68
CA ARG A 29 -0.30 6.28 -4.35
C ARG A 29 -0.73 7.23 -3.22
N PHE A 30 -0.55 8.53 -3.37
CA PHE A 30 -0.80 9.52 -2.32
C PHE A 30 -2.23 9.49 -1.71
N PRO A 31 -3.32 9.48 -2.49
CA PRO A 31 -4.67 9.52 -1.92
C PRO A 31 -5.03 8.28 -1.10
N VAL A 32 -4.70 7.09 -1.58
CA VAL A 32 -5.01 5.84 -0.86
C VAL A 32 -4.20 5.70 0.43
N VAL A 33 -2.93 6.14 0.42
CA VAL A 33 -2.10 6.20 1.64
C VAL A 33 -2.67 7.21 2.63
N SER A 34 -3.15 8.36 2.16
CA SER A 34 -3.81 9.33 3.03
C SER A 34 -5.02 8.73 3.74
N CYS A 35 -5.84 7.96 3.02
CA CYS A 35 -6.98 7.27 3.60
C CYS A 35 -6.56 6.17 4.60
N HIS A 36 -5.45 5.48 4.34
CA HIS A 36 -4.87 4.49 5.25
C HIS A 36 -4.42 5.13 6.57
N GLU A 37 -3.69 6.25 6.53
CA GLU A 37 -3.27 6.93 7.76
C GLU A 37 -4.46 7.50 8.53
N MET A 38 -5.52 7.94 7.84
CA MET A 38 -6.78 8.31 8.48
C MET A 38 -7.48 7.10 9.15
N ALA A 39 -7.36 5.89 8.59
CA ALA A 39 -7.89 4.69 9.22
C ALA A 39 -7.15 4.40 10.55
N HIS A 40 -5.83 4.54 10.58
CA HIS A 40 -5.05 4.48 11.81
C HIS A 40 -5.51 5.54 12.84
N GLN A 41 -5.76 6.77 12.39
CA GLN A 41 -6.29 7.84 13.25
C GLN A 41 -7.65 7.49 13.88
N LEU A 42 -8.48 6.73 13.16
CA LEU A 42 -9.78 6.27 13.63
C LEU A 42 -9.70 5.03 14.54
N GLY A 43 -8.50 4.51 14.80
CA GLY A 43 -8.27 3.39 15.71
C GLY A 43 -8.14 2.01 15.05
N TYR A 44 -8.12 1.93 13.72
CA TYR A 44 -7.78 0.68 13.03
C TYR A 44 -6.27 0.44 13.13
N ALA A 45 -5.83 -0.29 14.16
CA ALA A 45 -4.42 -0.45 14.47
C ALA A 45 -3.69 -1.44 13.55
N ALA A 46 -4.40 -2.44 13.00
CA ALA A 46 -3.78 -3.46 12.16
C ALA A 46 -3.57 -2.94 10.73
N GLU A 47 -2.36 -3.10 10.19
CA GLU A 47 -1.98 -2.62 8.85
C GLU A 47 -2.87 -3.16 7.73
N ASN A 48 -3.22 -4.45 7.80
CA ASN A 48 -4.12 -5.10 6.83
C ASN A 48 -5.52 -4.46 6.82
N GLU A 49 -6.07 -4.15 7.99
CA GLU A 49 -7.34 -3.45 8.16
C GLU A 49 -7.24 -2.00 7.68
N ALA A 50 -6.19 -1.28 8.07
CA ALA A 50 -5.96 0.10 7.62
C ALA A 50 -5.77 0.19 6.10
N ASN A 51 -5.04 -0.74 5.49
CA ASN A 51 -4.90 -0.88 4.03
C ASN A 51 -6.27 -1.11 3.36
N PHE A 52 -7.09 -2.00 3.92
CA PHE A 52 -8.42 -2.31 3.39
C PHE A 52 -9.39 -1.13 3.54
N ILE A 53 -9.44 -0.48 4.71
CA ILE A 53 -10.30 0.69 4.96
C ILE A 53 -9.84 1.88 4.10
N GLY A 54 -8.53 2.09 3.96
CA GLY A 54 -7.95 3.11 3.08
C GLY A 54 -8.36 2.89 1.63
N TYR A 55 -8.26 1.64 1.14
CA TYR A 55 -8.78 1.23 -0.15
C TYR A 55 -10.29 1.51 -0.29
N LEU A 56 -11.12 1.04 0.65
CA LEU A 56 -12.57 1.21 0.59
C LEU A 56 -12.97 2.68 0.53
N ARG A 57 -12.32 3.53 1.32
CA ARG A 57 -12.61 4.96 1.33
C ARG A 57 -12.24 5.62 0.00
N ALA A 58 -11.08 5.30 -0.55
CA ALA A 58 -10.64 5.83 -1.83
C ALA A 58 -11.47 5.30 -3.01
N PHE A 59 -11.82 4.01 -3.00
CA PHE A 59 -12.62 3.35 -4.04
C PHE A 59 -14.04 3.94 -4.13
N ASN A 60 -14.66 4.26 -2.98
CA ASN A 60 -15.99 4.88 -2.93
C ASN A 60 -15.98 6.41 -3.05
N HIS A 61 -14.81 7.02 -3.30
CA HIS A 61 -14.70 8.46 -3.46
C HIS A 61 -15.34 8.92 -4.80
N PRO A 62 -16.04 10.07 -4.84
CA PRO A 62 -16.65 10.58 -6.07
C PRO A 62 -15.63 11.02 -7.13
N ASP A 63 -14.43 11.44 -6.70
CA ASP A 63 -13.34 11.82 -7.60
C ASP A 63 -12.75 10.60 -8.34
N PRO A 64 -12.77 10.57 -9.69
CA PRO A 64 -12.22 9.47 -10.47
C PRO A 64 -10.73 9.22 -10.26
N LEU A 65 -9.93 10.26 -10.00
CA LEU A 65 -8.48 10.12 -9.75
C LEU A 65 -8.25 9.35 -8.44
N ILE A 66 -8.99 9.69 -7.39
CA ILE A 66 -8.87 9.02 -6.09
C ILE A 66 -9.31 7.56 -6.22
N LYS A 67 -10.43 7.30 -6.90
CA LYS A 67 -10.89 5.94 -7.18
C LYS A 67 -9.87 5.12 -7.98
N TYR A 68 -9.25 5.74 -8.99
CA TYR A 68 -8.17 5.14 -9.76
C TYR A 68 -7.00 4.70 -8.87
N THR A 69 -6.56 5.55 -7.94
CA THR A 69 -5.45 5.19 -7.03
C THR A 69 -5.79 3.99 -6.14
N ALA A 70 -7.06 3.83 -5.75
CA ALA A 70 -7.52 2.69 -4.97
C ALA A 70 -7.48 1.39 -5.80
N LEU A 71 -7.93 1.45 -7.06
CA LEU A 71 -7.94 0.32 -7.96
C LEU A 71 -6.52 -0.15 -8.32
N THR A 72 -5.60 0.78 -8.63
CA THR A 72 -4.20 0.42 -8.90
C THR A 72 -3.47 -0.05 -7.64
N TYR A 73 -3.90 0.41 -6.47
CA TYR A 73 -3.40 -0.10 -5.19
C TYR A 73 -3.78 -1.56 -4.98
N ALA A 74 -5.07 -1.88 -5.04
CA ALA A 74 -5.56 -3.25 -4.90
C ALA A 74 -4.99 -4.18 -5.98
N LEU A 75 -4.90 -3.72 -7.24
CA LEU A 75 -4.29 -4.48 -8.32
C LEU A 75 -2.83 -4.81 -8.03
N GLY A 76 -2.05 -3.89 -7.47
CA GLY A 76 -0.66 -4.15 -7.08
C GLY A 76 -0.54 -5.29 -6.05
N TYR A 77 -1.42 -5.32 -5.04
CA TYR A 77 -1.46 -6.42 -4.07
C TYR A 77 -1.82 -7.75 -4.73
N CYS A 78 -2.87 -7.78 -5.56
CA CYS A 78 -3.28 -9.00 -6.25
C CYS A 78 -2.19 -9.53 -7.20
N LEU A 79 -1.55 -8.65 -7.96
CA LEU A 79 -0.45 -9.03 -8.85
C LEU A 79 0.75 -9.57 -8.07
N SER A 80 1.06 -8.99 -6.91
CA SER A 80 2.16 -9.45 -6.06
C SER A 80 1.89 -10.83 -5.47
N GLU A 81 0.65 -11.09 -5.04
CA GLU A 81 0.21 -12.40 -4.58
C GLU A 81 0.27 -13.43 -5.72
N ILE A 82 -0.26 -13.11 -6.90
CA ILE A 82 -0.23 -14.01 -8.06
C ILE A 82 1.22 -14.34 -8.42
N ARG A 83 2.11 -13.35 -8.49
CA ARG A 83 3.53 -13.57 -8.78
C ARG A 83 4.20 -14.50 -7.78
N TYR A 84 3.87 -14.37 -6.51
CA TYR A 84 4.41 -15.23 -5.46
C TYR A 84 3.96 -16.69 -5.61
N GLN A 85 2.72 -16.92 -6.07
CA GLN A 85 2.15 -18.26 -6.22
C GLN A 85 2.46 -18.91 -7.58
N ASP A 86 2.43 -18.12 -8.66
CA ASP A 86 2.53 -18.56 -10.05
C ASP A 86 3.06 -17.42 -10.94
N GLU A 87 4.36 -17.49 -11.26
CA GLU A 87 5.04 -16.51 -12.10
C GLU A 87 4.50 -16.51 -13.54
N GLU A 88 4.17 -17.67 -14.12
CA GLU A 88 3.64 -17.74 -15.49
C GLU A 88 2.27 -17.04 -15.57
N LYS A 89 1.40 -17.29 -14.58
CA LYS A 89 0.10 -16.62 -14.49
C LYS A 89 0.25 -15.12 -14.26
N PHE A 90 1.23 -14.71 -13.46
CA PHE A 90 1.55 -13.29 -13.30
C PHE A 90 1.93 -12.66 -14.64
N GLN A 91 2.80 -13.28 -15.43
CA GLN A 91 3.20 -12.72 -16.73
C GLN A 91 2.02 -12.61 -17.70
N GLU A 92 1.12 -13.60 -17.73
CA GLU A 92 -0.11 -13.56 -18.52
C GLU A 92 -0.99 -12.35 -18.13
N ILE A 93 -1.30 -12.22 -16.84
CA ILE A 93 -2.19 -11.18 -16.33
C ILE A 93 -1.53 -9.81 -16.43
N TYR A 94 -0.26 -9.69 -16.04
CA TYR A 94 0.48 -8.46 -16.14
C TYR A 94 0.65 -8.02 -17.61
N GLY A 95 0.74 -8.96 -18.55
CA GLY A 95 0.76 -8.71 -19.99
C GLY A 95 -0.40 -7.83 -20.45
N ILE A 96 -1.61 -8.09 -19.97
CA ILE A 96 -2.84 -7.36 -20.35
C ILE A 96 -3.13 -6.09 -19.54
N VAL A 97 -2.34 -5.80 -18.49
CA VAL A 97 -2.50 -4.56 -17.70
C VAL A 97 -2.22 -3.34 -18.58
N ASN A 98 -3.03 -2.28 -18.42
CA ASN A 98 -2.87 -1.04 -19.16
C ASN A 98 -1.45 -0.45 -18.99
N PRO A 99 -0.78 0.00 -20.07
CA PRO A 99 0.57 0.56 -20.00
C PRO A 99 0.73 1.73 -19.01
N GLY A 100 -0.28 2.59 -18.85
CA GLY A 100 -0.25 3.71 -17.90
C GLY A 100 -0.14 3.23 -16.45
N ILE A 101 -0.84 2.15 -16.09
CA ILE A 101 -0.74 1.54 -14.76
C ILE A 101 0.67 0.93 -14.55
N LYS A 102 1.25 0.33 -15.60
CA LYS A 102 2.63 -0.19 -15.53
C LYS A 102 3.63 0.95 -15.29
N LEU A 103 3.42 2.10 -15.93
CA LEU A 103 4.24 3.30 -15.70
C LEU A 103 4.10 3.82 -14.26
N ASP A 104 2.89 3.83 -13.70
CA ASP A 104 2.69 4.20 -12.29
C ASP A 104 3.45 3.27 -11.33
N TYR A 105 3.45 1.95 -11.58
CA TYR A 105 4.24 1.02 -10.79
C TYR A 105 5.74 1.22 -10.94
N GLN A 106 6.21 1.51 -12.15
CA GLN A 106 7.61 1.85 -12.40
C GLN A 106 8.02 3.15 -11.72
N GLU A 107 7.18 4.19 -11.76
CA GLU A 107 7.40 5.45 -11.06
C GLU A 107 7.50 5.23 -9.55
N LEU A 108 6.55 4.48 -8.98
CA LEU A 108 6.56 4.13 -7.56
C LEU A 108 7.80 3.34 -7.17
N SER A 109 8.20 2.35 -7.98
CA SER A 109 9.44 1.59 -7.75
C SER A 109 10.67 2.49 -7.82
N LYS A 110 10.81 3.30 -8.88
CA LYS A 110 11.94 4.24 -9.03
C LYS A 110 12.01 5.24 -7.89
N PHE A 111 10.86 5.74 -7.44
CA PHE A 111 10.77 6.60 -6.29
C PHE A 111 11.42 5.91 -5.08
N TRP A 112 10.92 4.75 -4.66
CA TRP A 112 11.47 4.06 -3.47
C TRP A 112 12.95 3.71 -3.63
N THR A 113 13.36 3.13 -4.76
CA THR A 113 14.77 2.80 -5.02
C THR A 113 15.69 4.03 -5.03
N SER A 114 15.21 5.21 -5.43
CA SER A 114 16.01 6.44 -5.37
C SER A 114 16.26 6.96 -3.95
N TYR A 115 15.48 6.50 -2.97
CA TYR A 115 15.63 6.82 -1.55
C TYR A 115 16.19 5.66 -0.72
N GLU A 116 16.43 4.49 -1.34
CA GLU A 116 17.22 3.40 -0.74
C GLU A 116 18.67 3.89 -0.57
N ASN A 117 19.05 4.14 0.68
CA ASN A 117 20.39 4.63 1.03
C ASN A 117 21.30 3.41 1.29
N PRO A 118 22.57 3.36 0.83
CA PRO A 118 23.51 2.28 1.11
C PRO A 118 23.80 1.98 2.61
N LEU A 119 23.37 2.85 3.54
CA LEU A 119 23.37 2.58 5.00
C LEU A 119 22.10 1.87 5.50
N GLU A 120 21.20 1.48 4.58
CA GLU A 120 19.95 0.75 4.82
C GLU A 120 20.03 -0.41 5.83
N PRO A 121 21.07 -1.28 5.81
CA PRO A 121 21.08 -2.47 6.66
C PRO A 121 21.04 -2.13 8.15
N VAL A 122 21.67 -1.02 8.55
CA VAL A 122 21.77 -0.60 9.95
C VAL A 122 20.43 -0.04 10.44
N PHE A 123 19.79 0.82 9.63
CA PHE A 123 18.49 1.38 9.96
C PHE A 123 17.39 0.31 9.92
N LYS A 124 17.40 -0.59 8.92
CA LYS A 124 16.50 -1.74 8.84
C LYS A 124 16.63 -2.65 10.07
N GLU A 125 17.84 -2.91 10.57
CA GLU A 125 18.05 -3.76 11.74
C GLU A 125 17.54 -3.11 13.04
N VAL A 126 17.88 -1.84 13.29
CA VAL A 126 17.37 -1.09 14.45
C VAL A 126 15.85 -0.97 14.41
N TYR A 127 15.30 -0.77 13.21
CA TYR A 127 13.88 -0.60 13.00
C TYR A 127 13.10 -1.92 13.06
N ASN A 128 13.64 -3.01 12.49
CA ASN A 128 13.08 -4.36 12.68
C ASN A 128 13.02 -4.74 14.16
N ARG A 129 14.01 -4.33 14.95
CA ARG A 129 14.01 -4.51 16.41
C ARG A 129 12.93 -3.65 17.09
N PHE A 130 12.74 -2.41 16.65
CA PHE A 130 11.66 -1.54 17.13
C PHE A 130 10.26 -2.10 16.79
N LEU A 131 10.02 -2.56 15.56
CA LEU A 131 8.76 -3.18 15.14
C LEU A 131 8.46 -4.48 15.91
N LYS A 132 9.48 -5.35 16.06
CA LYS A 132 9.36 -6.57 16.87
C LYS A 132 9.09 -6.27 18.34
N ALA A 133 9.68 -5.21 18.89
CA ALA A 133 9.42 -4.76 20.26
C ALA A 133 8.02 -4.16 20.45
N ASN A 134 7.39 -3.67 19.37
CA ASN A 134 6.03 -3.12 19.36
C ASN A 134 4.98 -4.08 18.77
N ASN A 135 5.24 -5.40 18.79
CA ASN A 135 4.33 -6.47 18.32
C ASN A 135 3.90 -6.39 16.82
N GLN A 136 4.57 -5.60 15.98
CA GLN A 136 4.35 -5.60 14.53
C GLN A 136 5.21 -6.69 13.85
N VAL A 137 4.96 -7.96 14.19
CA VAL A 137 5.81 -9.11 13.81
C VAL A 137 5.60 -9.59 12.36
N GLU A 138 4.53 -9.18 11.68
CA GLU A 138 4.20 -9.68 10.32
C GLU A 138 4.64 -8.75 9.18
N GLY A 139 5.88 -8.26 9.23
CA GLY A 139 6.55 -7.76 8.03
C GLY A 139 6.91 -8.95 7.12
N ILE A 140 6.41 -8.95 5.88
CA ILE A 140 6.67 -9.90 4.77
C ILE A 140 5.60 -11.01 4.56
N LYS A 141 4.83 -11.44 5.57
CA LYS A 141 3.74 -12.44 5.40
C LYS A 141 2.31 -11.88 5.37
N SER A 142 2.15 -10.56 5.55
CA SER A 142 0.84 -9.89 5.66
C SER A 142 0.17 -9.53 4.33
N TYR A 143 0.84 -9.73 3.18
CA TYR A 143 0.26 -9.46 1.85
C TYR A 143 -1.00 -10.28 1.57
N ASN A 144 -1.05 -11.53 2.03
CA ASN A 144 -2.16 -12.45 1.78
C ASN A 144 -3.47 -12.01 2.46
N GLN A 145 -3.39 -11.28 3.58
CA GLN A 145 -4.57 -10.96 4.39
C GLN A 145 -5.42 -9.84 3.77
N VAL A 146 -4.80 -8.79 3.22
CA VAL A 146 -5.55 -7.69 2.59
C VAL A 146 -6.18 -8.12 1.25
N VAL A 147 -5.49 -8.99 0.49
CA VAL A 147 -6.07 -9.58 -0.74
C VAL A 147 -7.33 -10.39 -0.42
N ALA A 148 -7.32 -11.16 0.67
CA ALA A 148 -8.51 -11.87 1.13
C ALA A 148 -9.68 -10.92 1.46
N LEU A 149 -9.40 -9.77 2.09
CA LEU A 149 -10.40 -8.73 2.37
C LEU A 149 -10.97 -8.12 1.07
N PHE A 150 -10.12 -7.81 0.08
CA PHE A 150 -10.56 -7.34 -1.23
C PHE A 150 -11.49 -8.36 -1.91
N VAL A 151 -11.10 -9.63 -1.95
CA VAL A 151 -11.88 -10.71 -2.57
C VAL A 151 -13.20 -10.90 -1.82
N ALA A 152 -13.18 -10.94 -0.49
CA ALA A 152 -14.38 -11.10 0.33
C ALA A 152 -15.38 -9.96 0.10
N TYR A 153 -14.90 -8.71 0.05
CA TYR A 153 -15.72 -7.55 -0.24
C TYR A 153 -16.30 -7.59 -1.65
N HIS A 154 -15.48 -7.84 -2.68
CA HIS A 154 -15.94 -7.82 -4.07
C HIS A 154 -16.78 -9.02 -4.49
N LYS A 155 -16.76 -10.12 -3.73
CA LYS A 155 -17.77 -11.18 -3.85
C LYS A 155 -19.18 -10.69 -3.47
N GLN A 156 -19.28 -9.77 -2.52
CA GLN A 156 -20.56 -9.20 -2.06
C GLN A 156 -20.91 -7.91 -2.82
N SER A 157 -19.90 -7.14 -3.22
CA SER A 157 -20.00 -5.87 -3.95
C SER A 157 -19.17 -5.95 -5.25
N PRO A 158 -19.67 -6.62 -6.29
CA PRO A 158 -18.94 -6.80 -7.54
C PRO A 158 -18.49 -5.47 -8.15
N LEU A 159 -17.28 -5.45 -8.70
CA LEU A 159 -16.81 -4.34 -9.52
C LEU A 159 -17.78 -4.18 -10.70
N LYS A 160 -18.35 -2.98 -10.85
CA LYS A 160 -19.17 -2.66 -12.02
C LYS A 160 -18.24 -2.32 -13.18
N PRO A 161 -18.47 -2.84 -14.40
CA PRO A 161 -17.80 -2.32 -15.58
C PRO A 161 -18.01 -0.81 -15.67
N GLY A 162 -16.91 -0.08 -15.91
CA GLY A 162 -16.94 1.35 -16.19
C GLY A 162 -17.41 1.64 -17.61
#